data_AF-A0A7V1ULM0-F1
#
_entry.id   AF-A0A7V1ULM0-F1
#
_cell.length_a   1.000
_cell.length_b   1.000
_cell.length_c   1.000
_cell.angle_alpha   90.00
_cell.angle_beta   90.00
_cell.angle_gamma   90.00
#
_symmetry.space_group_name_H-M   'P 1'
#
loop_
_entity.id
_entity.type
_entity.pdbx_description
1 polymer ?
#
loop_
_entity_poly.entity_id
_entity_poly.type
_entity_poly.pdbx_seq_one_letter_code
_entity_poly.pdbx_strand_id
1 'polypeptide(L)'
;MATIAPLVGWLIPGGGHFLLKKPVRGALLAVSVSAMFALGLLMDGKVYKPNTGDILDMLGFVGDIGAGGLYFAARIFDWGKGAIHLATADYGTKFIIVAGLLNVISAVDAHHIAIGKKP
;
A
#
# COMPACT_ATOMS: atom_id res chain seq x y z
N MET A 1 -11.25 -5.65 -18.66
CA MET A 1 -11.71 -5.06 -17.38
C MET A 1 -11.24 -5.90 -16.20
N ALA A 2 -11.59 -7.20 -16.13
CA ALA A 2 -11.23 -8.09 -15.02
C ALA A 2 -9.73 -8.14 -14.69
N THR A 3 -8.84 -8.17 -15.68
CA THR A 3 -7.38 -8.21 -15.46
C THR A 3 -6.75 -6.83 -15.20
N ILE A 4 -7.35 -5.77 -15.72
CA ILE A 4 -6.80 -4.40 -15.70
C ILE A 4 -7.15 -3.71 -14.37
N ALA A 5 -8.36 -3.93 -13.85
CA ALA A 5 -8.83 -3.33 -12.60
C ALA A 5 -7.94 -3.63 -11.38
N PRO A 6 -7.48 -4.87 -11.10
CA PRO A 6 -6.58 -5.14 -9.98
C PRO A 6 -5.18 -4.57 -10.20
N LEU A 7 -4.64 -4.57 -11.42
CA LEU A 7 -3.33 -3.98 -11.70
C LEU A 7 -3.33 -2.47 -11.45
N VAL A 8 -4.39 -1.79 -11.89
CA VAL A 8 -4.55 -0.35 -11.67
C VAL A 8 -4.86 -0.05 -10.20
N GLY A 9 -5.67 -0.88 -9.54
CA GLY A 9 -5.98 -0.75 -8.10
C GLY A 9 -4.78 -1.02 -7.19
N TRP A 10 -3.86 -1.90 -7.61
CA TRP A 10 -2.60 -2.10 -6.91
C TRP A 10 -1.63 -0.93 -7.14
N LEU A 11 -1.47 -0.48 -8.40
CA LEU A 11 -0.54 0.60 -8.71
C LEU A 11 -0.97 1.95 -8.11
N ILE A 12 -2.25 2.29 -8.24
CA ILE A 12 -2.83 3.53 -7.72
C ILE A 12 -3.86 3.13 -6.66
N PRO A 13 -3.65 3.46 -5.37
CA PRO A 13 -4.63 3.17 -4.33
C PRO A 13 -6.04 3.65 -4.72
N GLY A 14 -7.01 2.74 -4.74
CA GLY A 14 -8.39 3.02 -5.14
C GLY A 14 -8.66 3.14 -6.66
N GLY A 15 -7.63 3.08 -7.50
CA GLY A 15 -7.72 3.24 -8.97
C GLY A 15 -8.63 2.21 -9.65
N GLY A 16 -8.63 0.97 -9.15
CA GLY A 16 -9.50 -0.11 -9.64
C GLY A 16 -10.99 0.22 -9.49
N HIS A 17 -11.40 0.85 -8.39
CA HIS A 17 -12.79 1.21 -8.14
C HIS A 17 -13.23 2.43 -8.93
N PHE A 18 -12.33 3.36 -9.26
CA PHE A 18 -12.63 4.45 -10.19
C PHE A 18 -12.92 3.94 -11.60
N LEU A 19 -12.14 2.97 -12.10
CA LEU A 19 -12.38 2.31 -13.38
C LEU A 19 -13.73 1.56 -13.42
N LEU A 20 -14.17 1.04 -12.27
CA LEU A 20 -15.43 0.33 -12.12
C LEU A 20 -16.63 1.25 -11.81
N LYS A 21 -16.46 2.58 -11.95
CA LYS A 21 -17.48 3.60 -11.67
C LYS A 21 -18.05 3.55 -10.24
N LYS A 22 -17.23 3.16 -9.27
CA LYS A 22 -17.55 3.16 -7.82
C LYS A 22 -16.69 4.20 -7.08
N PRO A 23 -16.91 5.52 -7.33
CA PRO A 23 -16.01 6.57 -6.89
C PRO A 23 -15.90 6.68 -5.37
N VAL A 24 -16.99 6.42 -4.62
CA VAL A 24 -16.97 6.51 -3.15
C VAL A 24 -16.04 5.46 -2.54
N ARG A 25 -16.11 4.20 -3.00
CA ARG A 25 -15.21 3.14 -2.52
C ARG A 25 -13.76 3.43 -2.89
N GLY A 26 -13.52 3.88 -4.13
CA GLY A 26 -12.19 4.26 -4.59
C GLY A 26 -11.60 5.40 -3.77
N ALA A 27 -12.37 6.46 -3.51
CA ALA A 27 -11.93 7.61 -2.72
C ALA A 27 -11.62 7.22 -1.26
N LEU A 28 -12.49 6.43 -0.62
CA LEU A 28 -12.24 5.97 0.76
C LEU A 28 -10.96 5.13 0.85
N LEU A 29 -10.74 4.21 -0.08
CA LEU A 29 -9.54 3.38 -0.11
C LEU A 29 -8.28 4.22 -0.42
N ALA A 30 -8.37 5.13 -1.39
CA ALA A 30 -7.27 6.02 -1.74
C ALA A 30 -6.87 6.89 -0.54
N VAL A 31 -7.84 7.51 0.14
CA VAL A 31 -7.59 8.35 1.31
C VAL A 31 -7.02 7.52 2.46
N SER A 32 -7.62 6.38 2.79
CA SER A 32 -7.15 5.54 3.91
C SER A 32 -5.74 5.01 3.69
N VAL A 33 -5.46 4.42 2.52
CA VAL A 33 -4.13 3.88 2.19
C VAL A 33 -3.09 4.99 2.16
N SER A 34 -3.38 6.11 1.50
CA SER A 34 -2.44 7.23 1.40
C SER A 34 -2.20 7.89 2.75
N ALA A 35 -3.23 8.07 3.57
CA ALA A 35 -3.11 8.65 4.90
C ALA A 35 -2.28 7.73 5.82
N MET A 36 -2.55 6.43 5.83
CA MET A 36 -1.77 5.48 6.63
C MET A 36 -0.29 5.47 6.21
N PHE A 37 -0.02 5.45 4.90
CA PHE A 37 1.35 5.46 4.39
C PHE A 37 2.06 6.79 4.72
N ALA A 38 1.39 7.93 4.52
CA ALA A 38 1.94 9.24 4.82
C ALA A 38 2.20 9.43 6.31
N LEU A 39 1.27 9.02 7.19
CA LEU A 39 1.47 9.02 8.64
C LEU A 39 2.62 8.11 9.03
N GLY A 40 2.72 6.93 8.40
CA GLY A 40 3.84 6.02 8.61
C GLY A 40 5.20 6.65 8.30
N LEU A 41 5.29 7.41 7.19
CA LEU A 41 6.50 8.17 6.84
C LEU A 41 6.77 9.34 7.80
N LEU A 42 5.73 10.09 8.20
CA LEU A 42 5.85 11.20 9.15
C LEU A 42 6.31 10.74 10.54
N MET A 43 6.05 9.48 10.88
CA MET A 43 6.51 8.85 12.13
C MET A 43 7.92 8.26 12.01
N ASP A 44 8.66 8.55 10.93
CA ASP A 44 9.97 7.97 10.62
C ASP A 44 9.95 6.44 10.46
N GLY A 45 8.83 5.90 9.97
CA GLY A 45 8.70 4.48 9.65
C GLY A 45 9.73 4.02 8.61
N LYS A 46 10.22 2.79 8.78
CA LYS A 46 11.14 2.13 7.84
C LYS A 46 10.33 1.63 6.63
N VAL A 47 10.76 2.02 5.44
CA VAL A 47 10.33 1.39 4.18
C VAL A 47 11.39 0.35 3.82
N TYR A 48 10.98 -0.92 3.80
CA TYR A 48 11.89 -2.03 3.58
C TYR A 48 12.42 -2.06 2.15
N LYS A 49 13.71 -2.39 2.04
CA LYS A 49 14.39 -2.64 0.77
C LYS A 49 14.40 -4.15 0.51
N PRO A 50 14.52 -4.58 -0.76
CA PRO A 50 14.76 -5.99 -1.05
C PRO A 50 16.00 -6.45 -0.28
N ASN A 51 15.82 -7.40 0.63
CA ASN A 51 16.87 -7.96 1.47
C ASN A 51 16.79 -9.49 1.43
N THR A 52 17.95 -10.14 1.44
CA THR A 52 18.07 -11.61 1.46
C THR A 52 18.52 -12.19 2.79
N GLY A 53 18.86 -11.34 3.77
CA GLY A 53 19.46 -11.78 5.04
C GLY A 53 18.48 -12.12 6.17
N ASP A 54 17.41 -11.34 6.34
CA ASP A 54 16.45 -11.49 7.45
C ASP A 54 15.02 -11.70 6.93
N ILE A 55 14.36 -12.74 7.45
CA ILE A 55 13.00 -13.14 7.11
C ILE A 55 11.98 -12.05 7.48
N LEU A 56 12.16 -11.37 8.61
CA LEU A 56 11.23 -10.31 9.03
C LEU A 56 11.31 -9.10 8.10
N ASP A 57 12.52 -8.72 7.69
CA ASP A 57 12.73 -7.66 6.71
C ASP A 57 12.16 -8.03 5.33
N MET A 58 12.23 -9.31 4.92
CA MET A 58 11.57 -9.79 3.71
C MET A 58 10.04 -9.67 3.79
N LEU A 59 9.44 -10.07 4.92
CA LEU A 59 8.00 -9.95 5.11
C LEU A 59 7.55 -8.48 5.11
N GLY A 60 8.31 -7.61 5.76
CA GLY A 60 8.09 -6.16 5.72
C GLY A 60 8.16 -5.62 4.30
N PHE A 61 9.17 -6.03 3.52
CA PHE A 61 9.31 -5.67 2.12
C PHE A 61 8.12 -6.12 1.26
N VAL A 62 7.62 -7.34 1.45
CA VAL A 62 6.43 -7.84 0.74
C VAL A 62 5.20 -7.00 1.09
N GLY A 63 5.04 -6.65 2.37
CA GLY A 63 3.99 -5.74 2.82
C GLY A 63 4.06 -4.38 2.14
N ASP A 64 5.25 -3.77 2.13
CA ASP A 64 5.50 -2.45 1.55
C ASP A 64 5.29 -2.42 0.04
N ILE A 65 5.73 -3.44 -0.70
CA ILE A 65 5.44 -3.60 -2.14
C ILE A 65 3.94 -3.63 -2.40
N GLY A 66 3.14 -4.12 -1.44
CA GLY A 66 1.69 -4.08 -1.50
C GLY A 66 1.13 -2.67 -1.69
N ALA A 67 1.82 -1.62 -1.24
CA ALA A 67 1.40 -0.23 -1.39
C ALA A 67 1.56 0.30 -2.83
N GLY A 68 2.15 -0.51 -3.73
CA GLY A 68 2.22 -0.24 -5.16
C GLY A 68 2.95 1.07 -5.48
N GLY A 69 2.27 2.01 -6.12
CA GLY A 69 2.86 3.30 -6.51
C GLY A 69 3.45 4.10 -5.35
N LEU A 70 2.86 4.00 -4.15
CA LEU A 70 3.37 4.69 -2.95
C LEU A 70 4.74 4.16 -2.53
N TYR A 71 4.96 2.85 -2.64
CA TYR A 71 6.26 2.23 -2.39
C TYR A 71 7.32 2.77 -3.36
N PHE A 72 7.03 2.74 -4.66
CA PHE A 72 7.97 3.22 -5.67
C PHE A 72 8.28 4.71 -5.50
N ALA A 73 7.27 5.53 -5.17
CA ALA A 73 7.48 6.95 -4.85
C ALA A 73 8.42 7.11 -3.65
N ALA A 74 8.15 6.43 -2.52
CA ALA A 74 9.02 6.48 -1.35
C ALA A 74 10.45 6.03 -1.66
N ARG A 75 10.63 5.03 -2.54
CA ARG A 75 11.96 4.57 -2.95
C ARG A 75 12.70 5.55 -3.85
N ILE A 76 12.00 6.23 -4.77
CA ILE A 76 12.59 7.25 -5.66
C ILE A 76 13.02 8.49 -4.87
N PHE A 77 12.21 8.93 -3.91
CA PHE A 77 12.52 10.08 -3.04
C PHE A 77 13.41 9.72 -1.84
N ASP A 78 13.82 8.44 -1.72
CA ASP A 78 14.63 7.91 -0.62
C ASP A 78 14.05 8.20 0.77
N TRP A 79 12.71 8.14 0.87
CA TRP A 79 11.94 8.25 2.11
C TRP A 79 11.95 6.95 2.92
N GLY A 80 11.63 7.05 4.21
CA GLY A 80 11.48 5.89 5.09
C GLY A 80 12.80 5.20 5.43
N LYS A 81 13.87 5.98 5.65
CA LYS A 81 15.19 5.47 6.06
C LYS A 81 15.15 4.76 7.43
N GLY A 82 14.12 5.04 8.22
CA GLY A 82 13.91 4.46 9.55
C GLY A 82 14.81 5.10 10.60
N ALA A 83 14.23 5.72 11.61
CA ALA A 83 14.97 6.14 12.81
C ALA A 83 14.94 5.00 13.84
N ILE A 84 16.08 4.33 14.07
CA ILE A 84 16.19 3.10 14.88
C ILE A 84 15.91 3.33 16.38
N HIS A 85 15.77 4.60 16.82
CA HIS A 85 15.73 4.95 18.25
C HIS A 85 14.45 5.65 18.72
N LEU A 86 13.43 5.81 17.86
CA LEU A 86 12.14 6.38 18.27
C LEU A 86 11.06 5.30 18.30
N ALA A 87 10.35 5.18 19.43
CA ALA A 87 9.20 4.28 19.54
C ALA A 87 8.13 4.56 18.48
N THR A 88 8.01 5.81 18.01
CA THR A 88 7.11 6.20 16.91
C THR A 88 7.49 5.56 15.58
N ALA A 89 8.78 5.29 15.32
CA ALA A 89 9.23 4.68 14.07
C ALA A 89 8.74 3.23 13.91
N ASP A 90 8.65 2.48 15.01
CA ASP A 90 8.10 1.12 15.00
C ASP A 90 6.61 1.11 14.66
N TYR A 91 5.86 2.08 15.18
CA TYR A 91 4.46 2.26 14.79
C TYR A 91 4.34 2.71 13.34
N GLY A 92 5.18 3.66 12.91
CA GLY A 92 5.18 4.17 11.53
C GLY A 92 5.43 3.07 10.52
N THR A 93 6.41 2.20 10.79
CA THR A 93 6.72 1.02 9.97
C THR A 93 5.50 0.09 9.83
N LYS A 94 4.76 -0.14 10.93
CA LYS A 94 3.54 -0.95 10.88
C LYS A 94 2.43 -0.29 10.08
N PHE A 95 2.29 1.04 10.16
CA PHE A 95 1.34 1.79 9.34
C PHE A 95 1.62 1.63 7.84
N ILE A 96 2.89 1.70 7.43
CA ILE A 96 3.33 1.50 6.05
C ILE A 96 2.99 0.08 5.57
N ILE A 97 3.34 -0.95 6.35
CA ILE A 97 3.03 -2.34 6.01
C ILE A 97 1.53 -2.55 5.87
N VAL A 98 0.72 -2.09 6.84
CA VAL A 98 -0.74 -2.28 6.80
C VAL A 98 -1.36 -1.50 5.64
N ALA A 99 -0.86 -0.31 5.30
CA ALA A 99 -1.29 0.41 4.11
C ALA A 99 -1.08 -0.42 2.83
N GLY A 100 0.07 -1.10 2.72
CA GLY A 100 0.36 -1.98 1.61
C GLY A 100 -0.53 -3.22 1.56
N LEU A 101 -0.75 -3.89 2.69
CA LEU A 101 -1.68 -5.02 2.77
C LEU A 101 -3.12 -4.62 2.40
N LEU A 102 -3.59 -3.48 2.90
CA LEU A 102 -4.91 -2.95 2.59
C LEU A 102 -5.06 -2.64 1.09
N ASN A 103 -4.02 -2.09 0.46
CA ASN A 103 -4.01 -1.81 -0.96
C ASN A 103 -4.12 -3.10 -1.81
N VAL A 104 -3.42 -4.17 -1.43
CA VAL A 104 -3.55 -5.49 -2.07
C VAL A 104 -4.97 -6.05 -1.93
N ILE A 105 -5.54 -6.01 -0.72
CA ILE A 105 -6.92 -6.47 -0.49
C ILE A 105 -7.89 -5.66 -1.36
N SER A 106 -7.65 -4.35 -1.50
CA SER A 106 -8.46 -3.46 -2.33
C SER A 106 -8.37 -3.81 -3.83
N ALA A 107 -7.19 -4.17 -4.32
CA ALA A 107 -7.00 -4.63 -5.69
C ALA A 107 -7.76 -5.94 -5.96
N VAL A 108 -7.75 -6.87 -5.00
CA VAL A 108 -8.53 -8.11 -5.06
C VAL A 108 -10.05 -7.83 -5.00
N ASP A 109 -10.49 -6.89 -4.18
CA ASP A 109 -11.91 -6.47 -4.15
C ASP A 109 -12.34 -5.86 -5.49
N ALA A 110 -11.51 -5.01 -6.10
CA ALA A 110 -11.76 -4.48 -7.44
C ALA A 110 -11.85 -5.60 -8.49
N HIS A 111 -10.99 -6.62 -8.40
CA HIS A 111 -11.11 -7.80 -9.26
C HIS A 111 -12.44 -8.53 -9.07
N HIS A 112 -12.88 -8.75 -7.81
CA HIS A 112 -14.16 -9.40 -7.51
C HIS A 112 -15.37 -8.63 -8.05
N ILE A 113 -15.33 -7.29 -7.99
CA ILE A 113 -16.36 -6.43 -8.60
C ILE A 113 -16.29 -6.55 -10.13
N ALA A 114 -15.10 -6.55 -10.72
CA ALA A 114 -14.92 -6.63 -12.16
C ALA A 114 -15.40 -7.96 -12.78
N ILE A 115 -15.35 -9.07 -12.03
CA ILE A 115 -15.88 -10.38 -12.45
C ILE A 115 -17.37 -10.58 -12.08
N GLY A 116 -18.04 -9.57 -11.54
CA GLY A 116 -19.47 -9.63 -11.21
C GLY A 116 -19.83 -10.48 -9.99
N LYS A 117 -18.85 -10.93 -9.20
CA LYS A 117 -19.10 -11.65 -7.94
C LYS A 117 -19.55 -10.71 -6.81
N LYS A 118 -19.42 -9.40 -6.99
CA LYS A 118 -19.75 -8.38 -5.99
C LYS A 118 -20.30 -7.12 -6.68
N PRO A 119 -21.35 -6.48 -6.13
CA PRO A 119 -21.95 -5.29 -6.72
C PRO A 119 -21.13 -4.01 -6.54
#